data_AF-A0A5E5PC11-F1
#
_entry.id   AF-A0A5E5PC11-F1
#
_cell.length_a   1.000
_cell.length_b   1.000
_cell.length_c   1.000
_cell.angle_alpha   90.00
_cell.angle_beta   90.00
_cell.angle_gamma   90.00
#
_symmetry.space_group_name_H-M   'P 1'
#
loop_
_entity.id
_entity.type
_entity.pdbx_description
1 polymer ?
#
loop_
_entity_poly.entity_id
_entity_poly.type
_entity_poly.pdbx_seq_one_letter_code
_entity_poly.pdbx_strand_id
1 'polypeptide(L)'
;MMKQDGTTSTLSRFANLETLREVETLIAQRKALEEHAESLPALIEAAKKELAAIGEQILDAEMSLLEVPEKAIPKVTKQRDDLEKQQVECELRIRRLQTQLTAIEARAPDIDNKIAVQIGFVKLEATMASEEIQVELAEEIRQGVTALRQSYAKVRALQRIVPMPRTSDFLLDAYVPDLEACMRVHTGQGTETYNTSPNLLVEKTDQTDEAEHQIAETLQPIVAALTVCRTHRPYVPMDKRPQAYVIKGSNEGPARGLGGPIGTPAPPPKVIESKPTFTGYKTGEPYQVKGDQSGLRTRQAMAEMNMSAAIAVAADSGER
;
A
#
# COMPACT_ATOMS: atom_id res chain seq x y z
N MET A 1 17.04 -37.34 -5.02
CA MET A 1 17.36 -36.40 -3.92
C MET A 1 16.06 -35.81 -3.43
N MET A 2 15.81 -35.96 -2.14
CA MET A 2 14.56 -35.69 -1.44
C MET A 2 14.18 -34.21 -1.52
N LYS A 3 12.97 -33.93 -1.99
CA LYS A 3 12.28 -32.63 -1.93
C LYS A 3 10.92 -32.85 -1.28
N GLN A 4 10.91 -33.24 -0.01
CA GLN A 4 9.73 -33.18 0.86
C GLN A 4 10.27 -32.89 2.26
N ASP A 5 9.67 -31.90 2.95
CA ASP A 5 9.65 -31.69 4.41
C ASP A 5 9.74 -30.22 4.90
N GLY A 6 9.78 -29.22 4.01
CA GLY A 6 9.73 -27.80 4.43
C GLY A 6 8.32 -27.33 4.85
N THR A 7 7.35 -27.50 3.95
CA THR A 7 5.98 -26.96 4.13
C THR A 7 5.14 -27.72 5.16
N THR A 8 5.41 -29.00 5.37
CA THR A 8 4.80 -29.80 6.45
C THR A 8 5.33 -29.41 7.82
N SER A 9 6.58 -28.93 7.91
CA SER A 9 7.21 -28.51 9.17
C SER A 9 6.65 -27.19 9.70
N THR A 10 6.41 -26.20 8.83
CA THR A 10 5.83 -24.91 9.23
C THR A 10 4.35 -25.04 9.60
N LEU A 11 3.54 -25.72 8.77
CA LEU A 11 2.13 -25.99 9.09
C LEU A 11 1.93 -26.80 10.38
N SER A 12 2.81 -27.76 10.68
CA SER A 12 2.77 -28.55 11.92
C SER A 12 3.15 -27.74 13.17
N ARG A 13 3.91 -26.65 13.03
CA ARG A 13 4.34 -25.80 14.14
C ARG A 13 3.21 -24.90 14.64
N PHE A 14 2.37 -24.40 13.73
CA PHE A 14 1.28 -23.48 14.05
C PHE A 14 -0.04 -24.17 14.45
N ALA A 15 -0.22 -25.45 14.09
CA ALA A 15 -1.42 -26.23 14.45
C ALA A 15 -1.49 -26.65 15.93
N ASN A 16 -0.38 -26.53 16.67
CA ASN A 16 -0.25 -26.97 18.06
C ASN A 16 0.07 -25.82 19.03
N LEU A 17 -0.34 -24.60 18.72
CA LEU A 17 -0.12 -23.46 19.61
C LEU A 17 -1.02 -23.62 20.85
N GLU A 18 -0.38 -23.82 22.00
CA GLU A 18 -1.05 -23.91 23.31
C GLU A 18 -1.92 -22.69 23.56
N THR A 19 -1.52 -21.52 23.06
CA THR A 19 -2.25 -20.25 23.07
C THR A 19 -3.64 -20.33 22.42
N LEU A 20 -3.79 -21.04 21.29
CA LEU A 20 -5.08 -21.21 20.61
C LEU A 20 -6.03 -22.04 21.46
N ARG A 21 -5.52 -23.14 22.06
CA ARG A 21 -6.31 -23.98 22.98
C ARG A 21 -6.69 -23.20 24.23
N GLU A 22 -5.78 -22.40 24.78
CA GLU A 22 -6.04 -21.54 25.92
C GLU A 22 -7.14 -20.50 25.61
N VAL A 23 -7.10 -19.84 24.46
CA VAL A 23 -8.17 -18.92 24.01
C VAL A 23 -9.52 -19.64 23.92
N GLU A 24 -9.56 -20.81 23.27
CA GLU A 24 -10.80 -21.59 23.13
C GLU A 24 -11.37 -21.97 24.50
N THR A 25 -10.53 -22.41 25.43
CA THR A 25 -10.98 -22.77 26.79
C THR A 25 -11.52 -21.55 27.55
N LEU A 26 -10.87 -20.39 27.44
CA LEU A 26 -11.33 -19.17 28.10
C LEU A 26 -12.64 -18.64 27.50
N ILE A 27 -12.80 -18.72 26.17
CA ILE A 27 -14.06 -18.39 25.50
C ILE A 27 -15.18 -19.32 25.94
N ALA A 28 -14.92 -20.63 26.03
CA ALA A 28 -15.90 -21.59 26.53
C ALA A 28 -16.30 -21.31 27.98
N GLN A 29 -15.32 -20.96 28.84
CA GLN A 29 -15.59 -20.55 30.23
C GLN A 29 -16.44 -19.27 30.30
N ARG A 30 -16.15 -18.26 29.47
CA ARG A 30 -16.95 -17.03 29.39
C ARG A 30 -18.40 -17.33 29.00
N LYS A 31 -18.60 -18.14 27.96
CA LYS A 31 -19.94 -18.54 27.52
C LYS A 31 -20.73 -19.26 28.61
N ALA A 32 -20.10 -20.21 29.31
CA ALA A 32 -20.75 -20.92 30.41
C ALA A 32 -21.16 -19.99 31.57
N LEU A 33 -20.35 -18.96 31.86
CA LEU A 33 -20.70 -17.95 32.86
C LEU A 33 -21.82 -17.02 32.41
N GLU A 34 -21.83 -16.65 31.14
CA GLU A 34 -22.88 -15.83 30.53
C GLU A 34 -24.23 -16.56 30.54
N GLU A 35 -24.27 -17.81 30.08
CA GLU A 35 -25.47 -18.66 30.14
C GLU A 35 -26.00 -18.80 31.59
N HIS A 36 -25.09 -18.97 32.56
CA HIS A 36 -25.48 -19.04 33.96
C HIS A 36 -26.02 -17.68 34.46
N ALA A 37 -25.39 -16.57 34.09
CA ALA A 37 -25.84 -15.22 34.45
C ALA A 37 -27.22 -14.90 33.85
N GLU A 38 -27.49 -15.28 32.60
CA GLU A 38 -28.78 -15.08 31.92
C GLU A 38 -29.92 -15.85 32.59
N SER A 39 -29.63 -17.03 33.16
CA SER A 39 -30.64 -17.86 33.83
C SER A 39 -31.06 -17.35 35.21
N LEU A 40 -30.15 -16.66 35.93
CA LEU A 40 -30.35 -16.26 37.33
C LEU A 40 -31.49 -15.24 37.56
N PRO A 41 -31.67 -14.20 36.73
CA PRO A 41 -32.79 -13.25 36.88
C PRO A 41 -34.16 -13.92 36.87
N ALA A 42 -34.38 -14.89 35.98
CA ALA A 42 -35.65 -15.62 35.91
C ALA A 42 -35.89 -16.47 37.17
N LEU A 43 -34.84 -17.10 37.71
CA LEU A 43 -34.91 -17.86 38.96
C LEU A 43 -35.16 -16.96 40.18
N ILE A 44 -34.56 -15.77 40.21
CA ILE A 44 -34.80 -14.77 41.26
C ILE A 44 -36.25 -14.28 41.22
N GLU A 45 -36.78 -13.97 40.04
CA GLU A 45 -38.17 -13.54 39.89
C GLU A 45 -39.16 -14.64 40.25
N ALA A 46 -38.88 -15.91 39.90
CA ALA A 46 -39.68 -17.04 40.34
C ALA A 46 -39.70 -17.16 41.88
N ALA A 47 -38.52 -17.09 42.52
CA ALA A 47 -38.42 -17.14 43.98
C ALA A 47 -39.10 -15.95 44.67
N LYS A 48 -39.07 -14.75 44.08
CA LYS A 48 -39.82 -13.58 44.60
C LYS A 48 -41.33 -13.79 44.52
N LYS A 49 -41.83 -14.40 43.45
CA LYS A 49 -43.27 -14.76 43.32
C LYS A 49 -43.67 -15.80 44.35
N GLU A 50 -42.84 -16.82 44.58
CA GLU A 50 -43.04 -17.80 45.64
C GLU A 50 -43.09 -17.12 47.02
N LEU A 51 -42.17 -16.19 47.30
CA LEU A 51 -42.15 -15.43 48.55
C LEU A 51 -43.43 -14.60 48.75
N ALA A 52 -43.92 -13.94 47.69
CA ALA A 52 -45.17 -13.17 47.73
C ALA A 52 -46.38 -14.08 48.02
N ALA A 53 -46.45 -15.24 47.38
CA ALA A 53 -47.52 -16.22 47.61
C ALA A 53 -47.50 -16.79 49.04
N ILE A 54 -46.31 -17.05 49.61
CA ILE A 54 -46.19 -17.45 51.02
C ILE A 54 -46.68 -16.33 51.94
N GLY A 55 -46.34 -15.07 51.63
CA GLY A 55 -46.83 -13.91 52.38
C GLY A 55 -48.36 -13.79 52.39
N GLU A 56 -49.01 -14.02 51.25
CA GLU A 56 -50.48 -14.07 51.15
C GLU A 56 -51.06 -15.21 52.00
N GLN A 57 -50.46 -16.41 51.97
CA GLN A 57 -50.92 -17.55 52.78
C GLN A 57 -50.76 -17.32 54.29
N ILE A 58 -49.72 -16.58 54.71
CA ILE A 58 -49.55 -16.17 56.11
C ILE A 58 -50.68 -15.21 56.51
N LEU A 59 -50.97 -14.20 55.69
CA LEU A 59 -52.06 -13.26 55.94
C LEU A 59 -53.41 -13.97 56.01
N ASP A 60 -53.68 -14.91 55.10
CA ASP A 60 -54.91 -15.72 55.12
C ASP A 60 -55.01 -16.58 56.39
N ALA A 61 -53.88 -17.17 56.83
CA ALA A 61 -53.83 -17.92 58.08
C ALA A 61 -54.09 -17.01 59.30
N GLU A 62 -53.54 -15.79 59.31
CA GLU A 62 -53.79 -14.79 60.35
C GLU A 62 -55.24 -14.32 60.39
N MET A 63 -55.86 -14.07 59.23
CA MET A 63 -57.27 -13.70 59.14
C MET A 63 -58.17 -14.86 59.60
N SER A 64 -57.83 -16.10 59.23
CA SER A 64 -58.59 -17.28 59.64
C SER A 64 -58.58 -17.52 61.16
N LEU A 65 -57.52 -17.10 61.87
CA LEU A 65 -57.47 -17.19 63.34
C LEU A 65 -58.60 -16.41 64.04
N LEU A 66 -59.18 -15.39 63.39
CA LEU A 66 -60.27 -14.59 63.94
C LEU A 66 -61.64 -15.31 63.89
N GLU A 67 -61.80 -16.28 62.99
CA GLU A 67 -63.10 -16.92 62.68
C GLU A 67 -63.17 -18.39 63.13
N VAL A 68 -62.04 -19.00 63.48
CA VAL A 68 -61.92 -20.44 63.77
C VAL A 68 -62.23 -20.76 65.24
N PRO A 69 -62.93 -21.87 65.55
CA PRO A 69 -63.22 -22.28 66.93
C PRO A 69 -61.95 -22.56 67.74
N GLU A 70 -61.96 -22.29 69.05
CA GLU A 70 -60.79 -22.39 69.95
C GLU A 70 -59.99 -23.69 69.84
N LYS A 71 -60.67 -24.82 69.59
CA LYS A 71 -60.04 -26.14 69.44
C LYS A 71 -59.14 -26.28 68.21
N ALA A 72 -59.33 -25.44 67.19
CA ALA A 72 -58.58 -25.47 65.93
C ALA A 72 -57.47 -24.40 65.84
N ILE A 73 -57.42 -23.45 66.78
CA ILE A 73 -56.34 -22.45 66.92
C ILE A 73 -54.92 -23.08 66.92
N PRO A 74 -54.66 -24.19 67.64
CA PRO A 74 -53.33 -24.81 67.65
C PRO A 74 -52.89 -25.37 66.30
N LYS A 75 -53.84 -25.68 65.40
CA LYS A 75 -53.53 -26.20 64.06
C LYS A 75 -53.17 -25.05 63.11
N VAL A 76 -53.92 -23.96 63.15
CA VAL A 76 -53.69 -22.77 62.30
C VAL A 76 -52.39 -22.06 62.70
N THR A 77 -52.10 -21.97 64.00
CA THR A 77 -50.81 -21.44 64.51
C THR A 77 -49.62 -22.27 64.03
N LYS A 78 -49.69 -23.60 64.06
CA LYS A 78 -48.64 -24.46 63.48
C LYS A 78 -48.46 -24.25 61.98
N GLN A 79 -49.56 -24.11 61.22
CA GLN A 79 -49.48 -23.84 59.78
C GLN A 79 -48.80 -22.50 59.49
N ARG A 80 -49.11 -21.45 60.27
CA ARG A 80 -48.43 -20.16 60.21
C ARG A 80 -46.94 -20.30 60.51
N ASP A 81 -46.57 -20.96 61.60
CA ASP A 81 -45.16 -21.15 61.98
C ASP A 81 -44.36 -21.89 60.88
N ASP A 82 -44.99 -22.85 60.21
CA ASP A 82 -44.36 -23.58 59.10
C ASP A 82 -44.24 -22.71 57.83
N LEU A 83 -45.21 -21.85 57.55
CA LEU A 83 -45.14 -20.86 56.46
C LEU A 83 -44.06 -19.79 56.73
N GLU A 84 -43.93 -19.33 57.98
CA GLU A 84 -42.87 -18.38 58.37
C GLU A 84 -41.47 -18.99 58.18
N LYS A 85 -41.29 -20.29 58.48
CA LYS A 85 -40.03 -21.00 58.17
C LYS A 85 -39.78 -21.06 56.66
N GLN A 86 -40.80 -21.40 55.87
CA GLN A 86 -40.68 -21.43 54.40
C GLN A 86 -40.36 -20.04 53.82
N GLN A 87 -40.91 -18.98 54.41
CA GLN A 87 -40.61 -17.60 54.04
C GLN A 87 -39.12 -17.31 54.23
N VAL A 88 -38.56 -17.62 55.40
CA VAL A 88 -37.13 -17.42 55.70
C VAL A 88 -36.25 -18.23 54.74
N GLU A 89 -36.61 -19.48 54.44
CA GLU A 89 -35.88 -20.32 53.48
C GLU A 89 -35.89 -19.72 52.07
N CYS A 90 -37.03 -19.20 51.63
CA CYS A 90 -37.18 -18.58 50.32
C CYS A 90 -36.41 -17.25 50.23
N GLU A 91 -36.42 -16.41 51.27
CA GLU A 91 -35.60 -15.20 51.37
C GLU A 91 -34.10 -15.51 51.31
N LEU A 92 -33.65 -16.55 52.02
CA LEU A 92 -32.27 -17.02 51.96
C LEU A 92 -31.90 -17.50 50.56
N ARG A 93 -32.80 -18.19 49.86
CA ARG A 93 -32.59 -18.62 48.47
C ARG A 93 -32.44 -17.42 47.54
N ILE A 94 -33.29 -16.41 47.66
CA ILE A 94 -33.19 -15.17 46.87
C ILE A 94 -31.83 -14.49 47.11
N ARG A 95 -31.42 -14.33 48.38
CA ARG A 95 -30.11 -13.73 48.72
C ARG A 95 -28.96 -14.53 48.14
N ARG A 96 -29.02 -15.86 48.18
CA ARG A 96 -27.99 -16.73 47.58
C ARG A 96 -27.90 -16.54 46.07
N LEU A 97 -29.03 -16.52 45.36
CA LEU A 97 -29.06 -16.31 43.91
C LEU A 97 -28.54 -14.91 43.53
N GLN A 98 -28.90 -13.87 44.29
CA GLN A 98 -28.37 -12.51 44.10
C GLN A 98 -26.85 -12.43 44.35
N THR A 99 -26.37 -13.12 45.39
CA THR A 99 -24.94 -13.18 45.69
C THR A 99 -24.17 -13.94 44.60
N GLN A 100 -24.77 -15.00 44.04
CA GLN A 100 -24.19 -15.71 42.90
C GLN A 100 -24.12 -14.83 41.65
N LEU A 101 -25.19 -14.08 41.34
CA LEU A 101 -25.20 -13.16 40.20
C LEU A 101 -24.10 -12.10 40.32
N THR A 102 -24.04 -11.42 41.47
CA THR A 102 -22.99 -10.41 41.74
C THR A 102 -21.57 -10.99 41.69
N ALA A 103 -21.37 -12.23 42.17
CA ALA A 103 -20.08 -12.91 42.07
C ALA A 103 -19.68 -13.24 40.62
N ILE A 104 -20.66 -13.61 39.78
CA ILE A 104 -20.41 -13.88 38.35
C ILE A 104 -20.08 -12.58 37.62
N GLU A 105 -20.86 -11.51 37.85
CA GLU A 105 -20.63 -10.19 37.27
C GLU A 105 -19.26 -9.62 37.67
N ALA A 106 -18.83 -9.86 38.91
CA ALA A 106 -17.50 -9.45 39.38
C ALA A 106 -16.36 -10.25 38.71
N ARG A 107 -16.59 -11.52 38.33
CA ARG A 107 -15.57 -12.41 37.74
C ARG A 107 -15.47 -12.30 36.22
N ALA A 108 -16.54 -11.90 35.55
CA ALA A 108 -16.59 -11.70 34.09
C ALA A 108 -15.43 -10.82 33.55
N PRO A 109 -15.12 -9.63 34.13
CA PRO A 109 -14.04 -8.78 33.61
C PRO A 109 -12.66 -9.44 33.70
N ASP A 110 -12.40 -10.27 34.70
CA ASP A 110 -11.11 -10.97 34.84
C ASP A 110 -10.88 -11.98 33.71
N ILE A 111 -11.94 -12.67 33.29
CA ILE A 111 -11.88 -13.63 32.18
C ILE A 111 -11.75 -12.88 30.86
N ASP A 112 -12.45 -11.75 30.69
CA ASP A 112 -12.34 -10.90 29.51
C ASP A 112 -10.93 -10.33 29.34
N ASN A 113 -10.30 -9.89 30.44
CA ASN A 113 -8.91 -9.45 30.43
C ASN A 113 -7.96 -10.58 30.01
N LYS A 114 -8.16 -11.81 30.50
CA LYS A 114 -7.36 -12.97 30.08
C LYS A 114 -7.55 -13.31 28.61
N ILE A 115 -8.78 -13.26 28.11
CA ILE A 115 -9.09 -13.46 26.68
C ILE A 115 -8.39 -12.39 25.85
N ALA A 116 -8.45 -11.12 26.23
CA ALA A 116 -7.81 -10.03 25.51
C ALA A 116 -6.28 -10.20 25.42
N VAL A 117 -5.64 -10.60 26.52
CA VAL A 117 -4.20 -10.91 26.56
C VAL A 117 -3.86 -12.06 25.61
N GLN A 118 -4.64 -13.15 25.65
CA GLN A 118 -4.38 -14.31 24.82
C GLN A 118 -4.64 -14.06 23.32
N ILE A 119 -5.66 -13.25 22.99
CA ILE A 119 -5.84 -12.74 21.63
C ILE A 119 -4.61 -11.92 21.18
N GLY A 120 -4.00 -11.15 22.09
CA GLY A 120 -2.75 -10.43 21.84
C GLY A 120 -1.61 -11.37 21.45
N PHE A 121 -1.43 -12.47 22.19
CA PHE A 121 -0.43 -13.49 21.86
C PHE A 121 -0.71 -14.15 20.51
N VAL A 122 -1.95 -14.57 20.24
CA VAL A 122 -2.32 -15.18 18.95
C VAL A 122 -2.06 -14.23 17.78
N LYS A 123 -2.34 -12.93 17.94
CA LYS A 123 -2.02 -11.92 16.90
C LYS A 123 -0.52 -11.83 16.66
N LEU A 124 0.28 -11.80 17.72
CA LEU A 124 1.73 -11.75 17.61
C LEU A 124 2.29 -12.99 16.91
N GLU A 125 1.82 -14.18 17.30
CA GLU A 125 2.19 -15.45 16.67
C GLU A 125 1.77 -15.49 15.20
N ALA A 126 0.57 -14.99 14.87
CA ALA A 126 0.10 -14.89 13.49
C ALA A 126 0.95 -13.91 12.66
N THR A 127 1.37 -12.78 13.23
CA THR A 127 2.28 -11.84 12.56
C THR A 127 3.63 -12.48 12.29
N MET A 128 4.25 -13.10 13.29
CA MET A 128 5.53 -13.80 13.13
C MET A 128 5.44 -14.93 12.09
N ALA A 129 4.40 -15.74 12.14
CA ALA A 129 4.17 -16.81 11.17
C ALA A 129 3.99 -16.27 9.75
N SER A 130 3.26 -15.16 9.61
CA SER A 130 3.03 -14.52 8.31
C SER A 130 4.32 -13.95 7.74
N GLU A 131 5.17 -13.35 8.58
CA GLU A 131 6.49 -12.84 8.19
C GLU A 131 7.43 -13.99 7.76
N GLU A 132 7.46 -15.10 8.51
CA GLU A 132 8.24 -16.29 8.13
C GLU A 132 7.79 -16.83 6.75
N ILE A 133 6.49 -17.02 6.55
CA ILE A 133 5.93 -17.48 5.28
C ILE A 133 6.18 -16.46 4.15
N GLN A 134 6.10 -15.16 4.45
CA GLN A 134 6.39 -14.10 3.47
C GLN A 134 7.81 -14.20 2.95
N VAL A 135 8.80 -14.45 3.83
CA VAL A 135 10.21 -14.63 3.43
C VAL A 135 10.37 -15.87 2.55
N GLU A 136 9.78 -17.01 2.95
CA GLU A 136 9.83 -18.24 2.14
C GLU A 136 9.24 -18.01 0.74
N LEU A 137 8.06 -17.39 0.65
CA LEU A 137 7.41 -17.05 -0.63
C LEU A 137 8.22 -16.05 -1.45
N ALA A 138 8.86 -15.06 -0.80
CA ALA A 138 9.72 -14.10 -1.48
C ALA A 138 10.92 -14.81 -2.14
N GLU A 139 11.54 -15.76 -1.44
CA GLU A 139 12.61 -16.58 -2.00
C GLU A 139 12.14 -17.46 -3.16
N GLU A 140 10.98 -18.11 -3.05
CA GLU A 140 10.39 -18.89 -4.14
C GLU A 140 10.15 -18.03 -5.39
N ILE A 141 9.63 -16.81 -5.22
CA ILE A 141 9.41 -15.85 -6.31
C ILE A 141 10.75 -15.46 -6.94
N ARG A 142 11.76 -15.09 -6.14
CA ARG A 142 13.11 -14.73 -6.64
C ARG A 142 13.72 -15.85 -7.48
N GLN A 143 13.57 -17.10 -7.05
CA GLN A 143 14.05 -18.27 -7.80
C GLN A 143 13.26 -18.48 -9.11
N GLY A 144 11.94 -18.39 -9.07
CA GLY A 144 11.07 -18.58 -10.24
C GLY A 144 11.22 -17.50 -11.31
N VAL A 145 11.56 -16.27 -10.93
CA VAL A 145 11.68 -15.12 -11.83
C VAL A 145 12.94 -15.16 -12.70
N THR A 146 13.93 -16.02 -12.39
CA THR A 146 15.19 -16.14 -13.14
C THR A 146 15.00 -16.38 -14.65
N ALA A 147 14.12 -17.30 -15.05
CA ALA A 147 13.82 -17.56 -16.46
C ALA A 147 13.09 -16.38 -17.15
N LEU A 148 12.22 -15.69 -16.40
CA LEU A 148 11.52 -14.51 -16.89
C LEU A 148 12.47 -13.33 -17.10
N ARG A 149 13.48 -13.15 -16.24
CA ARG A 149 14.54 -12.13 -16.38
C ARG A 149 15.29 -12.27 -17.70
N GLN A 150 15.65 -13.50 -18.10
CA GLN A 150 16.32 -13.75 -19.37
C GLN A 150 15.44 -13.33 -20.56
N SER A 151 14.15 -13.64 -20.51
CA SER A 151 13.19 -13.27 -21.57
C SER A 151 12.97 -11.75 -21.62
N TYR A 152 12.87 -11.10 -20.46
CA TYR A 152 12.76 -9.66 -20.32
C TYR A 152 14.01 -8.94 -20.88
N ALA A 153 15.21 -9.46 -20.59
CA ALA A 153 16.48 -8.97 -21.13
C ALA A 153 16.52 -9.06 -22.67
N LYS A 154 16.06 -10.17 -23.26
CA LYS A 154 15.93 -10.31 -24.73
C LYS A 154 15.01 -9.25 -25.34
N VAL A 155 13.86 -8.97 -24.73
CA VAL A 155 12.93 -7.93 -25.20
C VAL A 155 13.56 -6.53 -25.06
N ARG A 156 14.29 -6.29 -23.98
CA ARG A 156 15.05 -5.04 -23.77
C ARG A 156 16.13 -4.85 -24.83
N ALA A 157 16.88 -5.90 -25.19
CA ALA A 157 17.85 -5.87 -26.28
C ALA A 157 17.17 -5.61 -27.63
N LEU A 158 16.06 -6.29 -27.91
CA LEU A 158 15.27 -6.10 -29.12
C LEU A 158 14.79 -4.64 -29.25
N GLN A 159 14.23 -4.05 -28.18
CA GLN A 159 13.75 -2.67 -28.17
C GLN A 159 14.86 -1.65 -28.43
N ARG A 160 16.08 -1.89 -27.93
CA ARG A 160 17.24 -1.01 -28.17
C ARG A 160 17.67 -1.02 -29.63
N ILE A 161 17.57 -2.17 -30.30
CA ILE A 161 18.03 -2.37 -31.67
C ILE A 161 16.96 -1.92 -32.68
N VAL A 162 15.72 -2.39 -32.50
CA VAL A 162 14.56 -2.03 -33.31
C VAL A 162 13.46 -1.53 -32.38
N PRO A 163 13.33 -0.21 -32.18
CA PRO A 163 12.28 0.34 -31.34
C PRO A 163 10.90 0.02 -31.92
N MET A 164 10.07 -0.70 -31.16
CA MET A 164 8.68 -0.95 -31.52
C MET A 164 7.75 -0.50 -30.38
N PRO A 165 6.56 0.06 -30.68
CA PRO A 165 5.62 0.49 -29.66
C PRO A 165 5.19 -0.66 -28.71
N ARG A 166 4.95 -1.85 -29.26
CA ARG A 166 4.51 -3.00 -28.45
C ARG A 166 5.56 -3.49 -27.46
N THR A 167 6.84 -3.43 -27.84
CA THR A 167 7.94 -3.82 -26.95
C THR A 167 8.24 -2.73 -25.92
N SER A 168 8.03 -1.45 -26.24
CA SER A 168 8.07 -0.40 -25.20
C SER A 168 6.94 -0.55 -24.19
N ASP A 169 5.71 -0.79 -24.64
CA ASP A 169 4.54 -0.93 -23.76
C ASP A 169 4.70 -2.15 -22.85
N PHE A 170 5.15 -3.29 -23.40
CA PHE A 170 5.45 -4.48 -22.61
C PHE A 170 6.49 -4.22 -21.51
N LEU A 171 7.57 -3.47 -21.81
CA LEU A 171 8.61 -3.18 -20.81
C LEU A 171 8.12 -2.25 -19.69
N LEU A 172 7.12 -1.40 -19.97
CA LEU A 172 6.47 -0.53 -18.99
C LEU A 172 5.48 -1.31 -18.11
N ASP A 173 4.69 -2.20 -18.71
CA ASP A 173 3.65 -2.96 -18.01
C ASP A 173 4.19 -4.17 -17.24
N ALA A 174 5.27 -4.79 -17.72
CA ALA A 174 5.86 -5.98 -17.08
C ALA A 174 6.60 -5.60 -15.79
N TYR A 175 5.94 -5.86 -14.66
CA TYR A 175 6.44 -5.56 -13.33
C TYR A 175 6.22 -6.73 -12.37
N VAL A 176 7.30 -7.19 -11.74
CA VAL A 176 7.25 -8.20 -10.67
C VAL A 176 7.88 -7.58 -9.41
N PRO A 177 7.08 -7.23 -8.39
CA PRO A 177 7.61 -6.69 -7.15
C PRO A 177 8.33 -7.76 -6.33
N ASP A 178 9.32 -7.34 -5.55
CA ASP A 178 9.79 -8.13 -4.42
C ASP A 178 8.76 -8.08 -3.28
N LEU A 179 8.33 -9.25 -2.80
CA LEU A 179 7.28 -9.40 -1.78
C LEU A 179 7.70 -8.81 -0.42
N GLU A 180 8.99 -8.82 -0.08
CA GLU A 180 9.51 -8.25 1.18
C GLU A 180 9.44 -6.72 1.20
N ALA A 181 9.65 -6.07 0.05
CA ALA A 181 9.68 -4.61 -0.08
C ALA A 181 8.40 -4.05 -0.73
N CYS A 182 7.42 -4.90 -1.02
CA CYS A 182 6.22 -4.52 -1.75
C CYS A 182 5.33 -3.64 -0.88
N MET A 183 5.27 -2.36 -1.22
CA MET A 183 4.29 -1.44 -0.66
C MET A 183 3.66 -0.64 -1.78
N ARG A 184 2.33 -0.62 -1.77
CA ARG A 184 1.55 0.19 -2.70
C ARG A 184 1.33 1.56 -2.07
N VAL A 185 1.85 2.59 -2.71
CA VAL A 185 1.68 3.98 -2.26
C VAL A 185 0.59 4.64 -3.08
N HIS A 186 -0.36 5.27 -2.38
CA HIS A 186 -1.39 6.11 -2.96
C HIS A 186 -0.91 7.55 -2.89
N THR A 187 -0.77 8.22 -4.04
CA THR A 187 -0.63 9.69 -4.01
C THR A 187 -2.00 10.29 -3.70
N GLY A 188 -2.02 11.36 -2.90
CA GLY A 188 -3.22 11.92 -2.26
C GLY A 188 -4.36 12.39 -3.19
N GLN A 189 -4.20 12.26 -4.51
CA GLN A 189 -5.24 12.54 -5.51
C GLN A 189 -5.91 11.28 -6.08
N GLY A 190 -5.68 10.10 -5.50
CA GLY A 190 -6.50 8.90 -5.71
C GLY A 190 -6.42 8.24 -7.10
N THR A 191 -5.76 8.86 -8.08
CA THR A 191 -5.66 8.37 -9.46
C THR A 191 -4.33 7.71 -9.78
N GLU A 192 -3.29 7.92 -8.98
CA GLU A 192 -1.96 7.35 -9.23
C GLU A 192 -1.55 6.44 -8.06
N THR A 193 -1.37 5.16 -8.39
CA THR A 193 -0.78 4.19 -7.47
C THR A 193 0.51 3.69 -8.06
N TYR A 194 1.61 3.81 -7.33
CA TYR A 194 2.88 3.22 -7.71
C TYR A 194 3.38 2.27 -6.60
N ASN A 195 4.16 1.29 -7.01
CA ASN A 195 4.82 0.37 -6.10
C ASN A 195 6.19 0.93 -5.78
N THR A 196 6.58 0.90 -4.50
CA THR A 196 7.92 1.33 -4.06
C THR A 196 8.96 0.22 -4.23
N SER A 197 8.54 -1.03 -4.41
CA SER A 197 9.47 -2.15 -4.54
C SER A 197 10.29 -2.08 -5.84
N PRO A 198 11.51 -2.61 -5.84
CA PRO A 198 12.26 -2.80 -7.07
C PRO A 198 11.58 -3.85 -7.95
N ASN A 199 11.62 -3.65 -9.27
CA ASN A 199 11.17 -4.67 -10.24
C ASN A 199 12.23 -5.77 -10.34
N LEU A 200 11.88 -6.97 -9.89
CA LEU A 200 12.75 -8.14 -9.94
C LEU A 200 13.15 -8.52 -11.37
N LEU A 201 12.44 -8.07 -12.41
CA LEU A 201 12.79 -8.35 -13.81
C LEU A 201 13.97 -7.53 -14.35
N VAL A 202 14.30 -6.41 -13.69
CA VAL A 202 15.29 -5.44 -14.20
C VAL A 202 16.72 -5.79 -13.81
N GLU A 203 16.90 -6.59 -12.76
CA GLU A 203 18.20 -7.05 -12.26
C GLU A 203 19.08 -7.62 -13.38
N LYS A 204 20.35 -7.22 -13.37
CA LYS A 204 21.36 -7.67 -14.34
C LYS A 204 22.21 -8.76 -13.72
N THR A 205 22.27 -9.89 -14.41
CA THR A 205 23.13 -11.04 -14.11
C THR A 205 23.85 -11.49 -15.39
N ASP A 206 24.91 -12.29 -15.25
CA ASP A 206 25.69 -12.81 -16.39
C ASP A 206 24.78 -13.49 -17.43
N GLN A 207 23.78 -14.25 -16.98
CA GLN A 207 22.80 -14.91 -17.86
C GLN A 207 21.92 -13.92 -18.62
N THR A 208 21.56 -12.78 -18.01
CA THR A 208 20.79 -11.75 -18.72
C THR A 208 21.65 -11.03 -19.76
N ASP A 209 22.93 -10.81 -19.46
CA ASP A 209 23.86 -10.17 -20.40
C ASP A 209 24.13 -11.10 -21.60
N GLU A 210 24.36 -12.39 -21.37
CA GLU A 210 24.44 -13.40 -22.44
C GLU A 210 23.18 -13.43 -23.31
N ALA A 211 22.00 -13.34 -22.70
CA ALA A 211 20.73 -13.31 -23.41
C ALA A 211 20.56 -12.03 -24.27
N GLU A 212 21.04 -10.87 -23.78
CA GLU A 212 21.08 -9.63 -24.59
C GLU A 212 22.04 -9.77 -25.77
N HIS A 213 23.22 -10.37 -25.55
CA HIS A 213 24.23 -10.59 -26.59
C HIS A 213 23.72 -11.51 -27.70
N GLN A 214 23.01 -12.60 -27.38
CA GLN A 214 22.42 -13.50 -28.38
C GLN A 214 21.50 -12.75 -29.38
N ILE A 215 20.67 -11.84 -28.88
CA ILE A 215 19.79 -11.03 -29.72
C ILE A 215 20.59 -10.00 -30.53
N ALA A 216 21.59 -9.37 -29.90
CA ALA A 216 22.44 -8.38 -30.55
C ALA A 216 23.25 -8.99 -31.72
N GLU A 217 23.81 -10.18 -31.54
CA GLU A 217 24.52 -10.93 -32.59
C GLU A 217 23.58 -11.31 -33.73
N THR A 218 22.41 -11.86 -33.40
CA THR A 218 21.41 -12.26 -34.41
C THR A 218 20.96 -11.07 -35.27
N LEU A 219 20.82 -9.88 -34.67
CA LEU A 219 20.36 -8.68 -35.35
C LEU A 219 21.50 -7.78 -35.87
N GLN A 220 22.77 -8.14 -35.64
CA GLN A 220 23.94 -7.39 -36.12
C GLN A 220 23.89 -7.01 -37.61
N PRO A 221 23.52 -7.90 -38.56
CA PRO A 221 23.44 -7.52 -39.97
C PRO A 221 22.38 -6.44 -40.24
N ILE A 222 21.27 -6.46 -39.51
CA ILE A 222 20.21 -5.44 -39.62
C ILE A 222 20.70 -4.10 -39.07
N VAL A 223 21.40 -4.11 -37.93
CA VAL A 223 22.01 -2.90 -37.36
C VAL A 223 23.01 -2.27 -38.33
N ALA A 224 23.86 -3.09 -38.96
CA ALA A 224 24.81 -2.62 -39.96
C ALA A 224 24.10 -1.97 -41.16
N ALA A 225 23.04 -2.62 -41.68
CA ALA A 225 22.23 -2.07 -42.76
C ALA A 225 21.53 -0.75 -42.36
N LEU A 226 20.92 -0.70 -41.17
CA LEU A 226 20.28 0.52 -40.66
C LEU A 226 21.26 1.67 -40.50
N THR A 227 22.51 1.38 -40.12
CA THR A 227 23.57 2.39 -40.00
C THR A 227 23.90 2.98 -41.36
N VAL A 228 24.05 2.14 -42.40
CA VAL A 228 24.23 2.60 -43.78
C VAL A 228 23.03 3.45 -44.23
N CYS A 229 21.80 3.00 -43.97
CA CYS A 229 20.59 3.77 -44.28
C CYS A 229 20.55 5.14 -43.58
N ARG A 230 21.00 5.25 -42.34
CA ARG A 230 21.07 6.54 -41.62
C ARG A 230 22.07 7.51 -42.23
N THR A 231 23.14 7.00 -42.84
CA THR A 231 24.13 7.83 -43.55
C THR A 231 23.69 8.23 -44.95
N HIS A 232 22.64 7.62 -45.50
CA HIS A 232 22.12 7.95 -46.81
C HIS A 232 21.65 9.40 -46.84
N ARG A 233 22.29 10.21 -47.69
CA ARG A 233 21.86 11.57 -47.99
C ARG A 233 21.10 11.53 -49.31
N PRO A 234 19.84 12.01 -49.35
CA PRO A 234 19.11 12.08 -50.60
C PRO A 234 19.90 12.91 -51.61
N TYR A 235 19.90 12.48 -52.86
CA TYR A 235 20.59 13.18 -53.92
C TYR A 235 20.03 14.60 -54.07
N VAL A 236 20.90 15.60 -53.87
CA VAL A 236 20.60 17.00 -54.16
C VAL A 236 21.24 17.37 -55.50
N PRO A 237 20.45 17.77 -56.53
CA PRO A 237 20.96 18.27 -57.80
C PRO A 237 21.94 19.42 -57.59
N MET A 238 23.00 19.49 -58.42
CA MET A 238 24.10 20.45 -58.26
C MET A 238 23.62 21.90 -58.09
N ASP A 239 22.60 22.31 -58.84
CA ASP A 239 22.05 23.67 -58.83
C ASP A 239 21.36 24.05 -57.51
N LYS A 240 20.94 23.05 -56.73
CA LYS A 240 20.27 23.21 -55.43
C LYS A 240 21.18 22.91 -54.25
N ARG A 241 22.45 22.55 -54.50
CA ARG A 241 23.40 22.31 -53.40
C ARG A 241 23.71 23.65 -52.74
N PRO A 242 23.71 23.72 -51.40
CA PRO A 242 24.19 24.91 -50.72
C PRO A 242 25.63 25.15 -51.17
N GLN A 243 25.86 26.32 -51.78
CA GLN A 243 27.22 26.74 -52.10
C GLN A 243 28.02 26.80 -50.80
N ALA A 244 29.28 26.36 -50.85
CA ALA A 244 30.16 26.47 -49.69
C ALA A 244 30.11 27.91 -49.16
N TYR A 245 29.90 28.06 -47.86
CA TYR A 245 29.80 29.38 -47.24
C TYR A 245 31.11 30.13 -47.46
N VAL A 246 31.11 31.05 -48.43
CA VAL A 246 32.25 31.96 -48.63
C VAL A 246 32.12 33.04 -47.57
N ILE A 247 32.99 32.97 -46.55
CA ILE A 247 33.16 34.06 -45.60
C ILE A 247 33.59 35.28 -46.40
N LYS A 248 32.68 36.24 -46.61
CA LYS A 248 33.01 37.51 -47.27
C LYS A 248 34.09 38.21 -46.45
N GLY A 249 35.32 38.23 -46.97
CA GLY A 249 36.47 38.85 -46.33
C GLY A 249 37.71 37.96 -46.15
N SER A 250 37.66 36.67 -46.49
CA SER A 250 38.89 35.86 -46.51
C SER A 250 39.75 36.22 -47.74
N ASN A 251 40.94 36.76 -47.48
CA ASN A 251 41.94 37.14 -48.47
C ASN A 251 42.67 35.91 -49.09
N GLU A 252 41.97 34.81 -49.36
CA GLU A 252 42.55 33.58 -49.90
C GLU A 252 41.92 33.22 -51.26
N GLY A 253 41.82 34.22 -52.16
CA GLY A 253 41.46 34.03 -53.56
C GLY A 253 42.62 34.40 -54.50
N PRO A 254 42.86 33.66 -55.60
CA PRO A 254 44.04 33.82 -56.44
C PRO A 254 43.84 34.94 -57.47
N ALA A 255 43.80 36.20 -57.03
CA ALA A 255 43.84 37.35 -57.92
C ALA A 255 44.19 38.63 -57.15
N ARG A 256 45.47 38.81 -56.78
CA ARG A 256 46.01 40.12 -56.44
C ARG A 256 47.40 40.31 -57.06
N GLY A 257 47.38 40.53 -58.37
CA GLY A 257 48.42 41.25 -59.08
C GLY A 257 47.74 42.29 -59.94
N LEU A 258 48.22 43.52 -59.87
CA LEU A 258 47.87 44.71 -60.66
C LEU A 258 46.93 45.71 -59.96
N GLY A 259 47.52 46.88 -59.73
CA GLY A 259 46.98 47.95 -58.92
C GLY A 259 45.87 48.75 -59.59
N GLY A 260 45.08 49.37 -58.73
CA GLY A 260 44.12 50.41 -59.07
C GLY A 260 43.87 51.26 -57.83
N PRO A 261 43.78 52.59 -57.95
CA PRO A 261 43.71 53.50 -56.81
C PRO A 261 42.40 53.31 -56.03
N ILE A 262 42.47 53.52 -54.71
CA ILE A 262 41.37 53.45 -53.77
C ILE A 262 40.29 54.46 -54.19
N GLY A 263 39.26 53.97 -54.88
CA GLY A 263 38.03 54.73 -55.08
C GLY A 263 37.32 54.89 -53.73
N THR A 264 36.83 56.10 -53.47
CA THR A 264 36.04 56.44 -52.27
C THR A 264 34.91 55.43 -52.04
N PRO A 265 34.68 54.95 -50.81
CA PRO A 265 33.65 53.96 -50.55
C PRO A 265 32.28 54.56 -50.86
N ALA A 266 31.51 53.89 -51.72
CA ALA A 266 30.09 54.17 -51.88
C ALA A 266 29.39 53.96 -50.52
N PRO A 267 28.45 54.83 -50.13
CA PRO A 267 27.72 54.65 -48.88
C PRO A 267 26.93 53.32 -48.92
N PRO A 268 26.81 52.60 -47.80
CA PRO A 268 26.12 51.32 -47.77
C PRO A 268 24.65 51.50 -48.20
N PRO A 269 24.06 50.53 -48.92
CA PRO A 269 22.64 50.58 -49.24
C PRO A 269 21.82 50.61 -47.95
N LYS A 270 20.81 51.48 -47.89
CA LYS A 270 19.89 51.57 -46.75
C LYS A 270 19.21 50.21 -46.57
N VAL A 271 19.44 49.59 -45.41
CA VAL A 271 18.67 48.43 -44.95
C VAL A 271 17.23 48.91 -44.78
N ILE A 272 16.34 48.48 -45.66
CA ILE A 272 14.91 48.61 -45.40
C ILE A 272 14.61 47.53 -44.38
N GLU A 273 14.58 47.90 -43.10
CA GLU A 273 14.05 47.04 -42.06
C GLU A 273 12.60 46.71 -42.41
N SER A 274 12.34 45.46 -42.77
CA SER A 274 10.97 44.97 -42.94
C SER A 274 10.28 45.07 -41.58
N LYS A 275 9.32 46.00 -41.46
CA LYS A 275 8.48 46.10 -40.26
C LYS A 275 7.80 44.74 -40.03
N PRO A 276 8.00 44.06 -38.89
CA PRO A 276 7.29 42.83 -38.61
C PRO A 276 5.78 43.11 -38.51
N THR A 277 5.00 42.38 -39.30
CA THR A 277 3.52 42.39 -39.36
C THR A 277 2.90 41.69 -38.14
N PHE A 278 3.40 41.96 -36.95
CA PHE A 278 2.84 41.45 -35.71
C PHE A 278 2.74 42.58 -34.68
N THR A 279 1.55 43.19 -34.58
CA THR A 279 1.19 44.12 -33.52
C THR A 279 0.52 43.33 -32.39
N GLY A 280 1.33 42.73 -31.52
CA GLY A 280 0.87 42.00 -30.34
C GLY A 280 1.56 42.49 -29.07
N TYR A 281 0.72 42.92 -28.12
CA TYR A 281 0.91 43.28 -26.71
C TYR A 281 2.11 44.15 -26.32
N LYS A 282 1.78 45.40 -25.92
CA LYS A 282 2.68 46.34 -25.25
C LYS A 282 3.14 45.75 -23.91
N THR A 283 4.31 45.12 -23.89
CA THR A 283 5.13 44.97 -22.69
C THR A 283 6.29 45.94 -22.79
N GLY A 284 6.52 46.73 -21.74
CA GLY A 284 7.44 47.87 -21.71
C GLY A 284 8.93 47.51 -21.71
N GLU A 285 9.31 46.35 -22.23
CA GLU A 285 10.69 45.88 -22.26
C GLU A 285 11.13 45.60 -23.71
N PRO A 286 12.35 45.99 -24.11
CA PRO A 286 12.83 45.81 -25.47
C PRO A 286 12.92 44.31 -25.82
N TYR A 287 12.17 43.90 -26.83
CA TYR A 287 12.15 42.53 -27.34
C TYR A 287 13.54 42.10 -27.84
N GLN A 288 14.21 41.23 -27.10
CA GLN A 288 15.42 40.55 -27.58
C GLN A 288 15.01 39.40 -28.50
N VAL A 289 15.48 39.44 -29.75
CA VAL A 289 15.35 38.35 -30.72
C VAL A 289 16.12 37.15 -30.17
N LYS A 290 15.41 36.18 -29.59
CA LYS A 290 15.97 34.86 -29.26
C LYS A 290 16.29 34.16 -30.59
N GLY A 291 17.58 34.11 -30.94
CA GLY A 291 18.06 33.40 -32.12
C GLY A 291 17.62 31.93 -32.11
N ASP A 292 17.39 31.39 -33.30
CA ASP A 292 16.91 30.03 -33.58
C ASP A 292 17.72 28.97 -32.80
N GLN A 293 17.18 28.50 -31.67
CA GLN A 293 17.78 27.48 -30.82
C GLN A 293 17.29 26.08 -31.24
N SER A 294 17.78 25.58 -32.36
CA SER A 294 17.59 24.17 -32.75
C SER A 294 18.68 23.22 -32.24
N GLY A 295 19.68 23.70 -31.48
CA GLY A 295 20.83 22.87 -31.07
C GLY A 295 21.29 22.91 -29.60
N LEU A 296 20.68 23.71 -28.72
CA LEU A 296 21.20 23.95 -27.35
C LEU A 296 20.17 23.70 -26.22
N ARG A 297 19.11 22.92 -26.47
CA ARG A 297 18.01 22.69 -25.52
C ARG A 297 18.33 21.77 -24.32
N THR A 298 19.57 21.34 -24.09
CA THR A 298 19.86 20.33 -23.04
C THR A 298 20.53 20.83 -21.77
N ARG A 299 21.05 22.07 -21.70
CA ARG A 299 21.75 22.54 -20.48
C ARG A 299 20.99 23.56 -19.63
N GLN A 300 20.22 24.47 -20.22
CA GLN A 300 19.44 25.45 -19.44
C GLN A 300 18.09 24.88 -18.94
N ALA A 301 17.48 23.94 -19.66
CA ALA A 301 16.26 23.27 -19.20
C ALA A 301 16.48 22.42 -17.93
N MET A 302 17.68 21.87 -17.72
CA MET A 302 18.03 21.19 -16.47
C MET A 302 18.18 22.16 -15.28
N ALA A 303 18.59 23.41 -15.52
CA ALA A 303 18.67 24.41 -14.46
C ALA A 303 17.28 24.91 -14.04
N GLU A 304 16.35 25.04 -14.99
CA GLU A 304 14.97 25.45 -14.71
C GLU A 304 14.14 24.35 -14.01
N MET A 305 14.37 23.06 -14.34
CA MET A 305 13.75 21.94 -13.62
C MET A 305 14.32 21.72 -12.21
N ASN A 306 15.51 22.27 -11.91
CA ASN A 306 16.13 22.16 -10.58
C ASN A 306 15.76 23.32 -9.64
N MET A 307 14.95 24.29 -10.06
CA MET A 307 14.47 25.34 -9.14
C MET A 307 13.55 24.78 -8.05
N SER A 308 12.78 23.73 -8.33
CA SER A 308 11.97 23.02 -7.33
C SER A 308 12.83 22.34 -6.26
N ALA A 309 13.97 21.76 -6.65
CA ALA A 309 14.94 21.19 -5.71
C ALA A 309 15.65 22.27 -4.88
N ALA A 310 15.97 23.43 -5.49
CA ALA A 310 16.57 24.56 -4.76
C ALA A 310 15.60 25.22 -3.76
N ILE A 311 14.30 25.27 -4.08
CA ILE A 311 13.26 25.76 -3.16
C ILE A 311 13.08 24.80 -1.98
N ALA A 312 13.13 23.48 -2.20
CA ALA A 312 13.04 22.49 -1.13
C ALA A 312 14.24 22.55 -0.17
N VAL A 313 15.45 22.73 -0.69
CA VAL A 313 16.67 22.89 0.13
C VAL A 313 16.67 24.22 0.89
N ALA A 314 16.12 25.29 0.31
CA ALA A 314 15.96 26.57 1.01
C ALA A 314 14.94 26.48 2.16
N ALA A 315 13.85 25.73 1.97
CA ALA A 315 12.84 25.49 3.03
C ALA A 315 13.43 24.70 4.20
N ASP A 316 14.18 23.62 3.94
CA ASP A 316 14.85 22.83 4.99
C ASP A 316 15.94 23.60 5.75
N SER A 317 16.55 24.61 5.13
CA SER A 317 17.56 25.46 5.78
C SER A 317 16.99 26.59 6.64
N GLY A 318 15.69 26.84 6.57
CA GLY A 318 14.98 27.87 7.36
C GLY A 318 14.33 27.34 8.65
N GLU A 319 14.28 26.02 8.85
CA GLU A 319 13.68 25.37 10.03
C GLU A 319 14.73 24.82 11.02
N ARG A 320 15.97 25.32 10.97
CA ARG A 320 17.00 25.11 12.02
C ARG A 320 17.41 26.40 12.69
#